data_AF-A0A7S2A914-F1
#
_entry.id   AF-A0A7S2A914-F1
#
_cell.length_a   1.000
_cell.length_b   1.000
_cell.length_c   1.000
_cell.angle_alpha   90.00
_cell.angle_beta   90.00
_cell.angle_gamma   90.00
#
_symmetry.space_group_name_H-M   'P 1'
#
loop_
_entity.id
_entity.type
_entity.pdbx_description
1 polymer ?
#
loop_
_entity_poly.entity_id
_entity_poly.type
_entity_poly.pdbx_seq_one_letter_code
_entity_poly.pdbx_strand_id
1 'polypeptide(L)'
;DAISFLRGCTLVSSGTNGQETNEDWLTSSRYTTELYNANNGCFVRMLIAYFFRKYDLAMELAQIHQESIVITGQCIRGNIIVNETFYLGLIAIELARRRGEQKWIALGKDSLIKLEGWAIHSSWNFQHKLELLRAEYAFFQQDVRKAARMYDSSIYHAGAHGFIHEQALACERAAIFSSCIGNNITAREYLCRARELYLKWGAKRK
;
A
#
# COMPACT_ATOMS: atom_id res chain seq x y z
N ASP A 1 12.81 1.45 -16.33
CA ASP A 1 11.78 2.30 -15.68
C ASP A 1 11.10 1.53 -14.56
N ALA A 2 10.62 2.19 -13.50
CA ALA A 2 9.90 1.49 -12.41
C ALA A 2 8.68 0.68 -12.92
N ILE A 3 8.09 1.11 -14.04
CA ILE A 3 7.00 0.39 -14.73
C ILE A 3 7.47 -0.89 -15.40
N SER A 4 8.71 -0.95 -15.92
CA SER A 4 9.24 -2.18 -16.54
C SER A 4 9.51 -3.27 -15.50
N PHE A 5 9.78 -2.89 -14.25
CA PHE A 5 9.93 -3.80 -13.11
C PHE A 5 8.63 -4.54 -12.74
N LEU A 6 7.46 -4.05 -13.19
CA LEU A 6 6.16 -4.65 -12.89
C LEU A 6 5.77 -5.80 -13.84
N ARG A 7 6.54 -6.11 -14.88
CA ARG A 7 6.16 -7.05 -15.97
C ARG A 7 6.50 -8.53 -15.72
N GLY A 8 6.84 -8.95 -14.50
CA GLY A 8 7.44 -10.27 -14.24
C GLY A 8 6.63 -11.29 -13.42
N CYS A 9 5.32 -11.11 -13.20
CA CYS A 9 4.50 -12.13 -12.52
C CYS A 9 3.28 -12.47 -13.37
N THR A 10 3.49 -13.28 -14.40
CA THR A 10 2.45 -14.20 -14.86
C THR A 10 2.90 -15.57 -14.38
N LEU A 11 2.24 -16.11 -13.37
CA LEU A 11 2.35 -17.53 -13.05
C LEU A 11 1.67 -18.27 -14.21
N VAL A 12 2.43 -18.57 -15.26
CA VAL A 12 1.95 -19.41 -16.36
C VAL A 12 1.85 -20.83 -15.81
N SER A 13 0.62 -21.30 -15.63
CA SER A 13 0.32 -22.72 -15.51
C SER A 13 0.61 -23.38 -16.85
N SER A 14 1.74 -24.06 -16.99
CA SER A 14 2.00 -24.93 -18.13
C SER A 14 2.38 -26.32 -17.66
N GLY A 15 1.38 -27.20 -17.71
CA GLY A 15 1.46 -28.53 -18.35
C GLY A 15 2.51 -29.52 -17.86
N THR A 16 2.00 -30.50 -17.12
CA THR A 16 2.52 -31.85 -16.83
C THR A 16 3.42 -32.50 -17.89
N ASN A 17 4.47 -33.18 -17.42
CA ASN A 17 4.83 -34.51 -17.90
C ASN A 17 5.49 -35.31 -16.76
N GLY A 18 5.04 -36.55 -16.60
CA GLY A 18 5.18 -37.35 -15.40
C GLY A 18 6.57 -37.93 -15.14
N GLN A 19 6.83 -38.15 -13.85
CA GLN A 19 7.54 -39.30 -13.30
C GLN A 19 7.28 -39.34 -11.79
N GLU A 20 6.55 -40.34 -11.32
CA GLU A 20 6.42 -40.67 -9.90
C GLU A 20 7.80 -41.00 -9.34
N THR A 21 8.36 -40.14 -8.48
CA THR A 21 9.45 -40.51 -7.56
C THR A 21 9.41 -39.66 -6.28
N ASN A 22 9.02 -40.31 -5.19
CA ASN A 22 9.23 -39.98 -3.77
C ASN A 22 8.88 -38.55 -3.31
N GLU A 23 7.74 -38.45 -2.63
CA GLU A 23 7.14 -37.27 -1.97
C GLU A 23 7.96 -36.64 -0.82
N ASP A 24 9.22 -37.03 -0.58
CA ASP A 24 9.91 -36.72 0.69
C ASP A 24 11.10 -35.74 0.59
N TRP A 25 11.44 -35.25 -0.61
CA TRP A 25 12.58 -34.32 -0.79
C TRP A 25 12.21 -32.94 -1.36
N LEU A 26 10.96 -32.75 -1.78
CA LEU A 26 10.46 -31.48 -2.34
C LEU A 26 10.19 -30.40 -1.27
N THR A 27 10.31 -30.73 0.01
CA THR A 27 9.75 -29.93 1.12
C THR A 27 10.76 -29.08 1.90
N SER A 28 12.09 -29.25 1.76
CA SER A 28 12.96 -28.85 2.88
C SER A 28 14.00 -27.73 2.71
N SER A 29 14.37 -27.20 1.53
CA SER A 29 15.22 -25.97 1.54
C SER A 29 15.32 -25.11 0.28
N ARG A 30 15.05 -25.62 -0.92
CA ARG A 30 15.18 -24.81 -2.16
C ARG A 30 13.97 -23.92 -2.45
N TYR A 31 12.78 -24.29 -2.00
CA TYR A 31 11.55 -23.52 -2.22
C TYR A 31 11.37 -22.35 -1.24
N THR A 32 11.93 -22.39 -0.04
CA THR A 32 11.63 -21.37 0.99
C THR A 32 12.27 -20.00 0.70
N THR A 33 13.49 -19.98 0.16
CA THR A 33 14.21 -18.72 -0.11
C THR A 33 13.74 -18.05 -1.39
N GLU A 34 13.50 -18.81 -2.46
CA GLU A 34 12.96 -18.29 -3.72
C GLU A 34 11.52 -17.79 -3.56
N LEU A 35 10.66 -18.51 -2.81
CA LEU A 35 9.32 -18.02 -2.50
C LEU A 35 9.34 -16.83 -1.54
N TYR A 36 10.23 -16.77 -0.55
CA TYR A 36 10.40 -15.57 0.31
C TYR A 36 10.80 -14.34 -0.51
N ASN A 37 11.73 -14.50 -1.45
CA ASN A 37 12.15 -13.44 -2.36
C ASN A 37 11.04 -13.06 -3.33
N ALA A 38 10.27 -14.03 -3.82
CA ALA A 38 9.10 -13.78 -4.66
C ALA A 38 7.99 -13.04 -3.90
N ASN A 39 7.77 -13.40 -2.63
CA ASN A 39 6.80 -12.78 -1.74
C ASN A 39 7.16 -11.31 -1.47
N ASN A 40 8.39 -11.04 -1.00
CA ASN A 40 8.91 -9.68 -0.87
C ASN A 40 8.88 -8.91 -2.20
N GLY A 41 9.14 -9.59 -3.32
CA GLY A 41 9.03 -9.02 -4.67
C GLY A 41 7.60 -8.58 -4.99
N CYS A 42 6.59 -9.37 -4.64
CA CYS A 42 5.17 -9.02 -4.81
C CYS A 42 4.79 -7.83 -3.95
N PHE A 43 5.22 -7.80 -2.68
CA PHE A 43 5.01 -6.65 -1.79
C PHE A 43 5.59 -5.36 -2.38
N VAL A 44 6.87 -5.37 -2.76
CA VAL A 44 7.53 -4.19 -3.33
C VAL A 44 6.87 -3.75 -4.64
N ARG A 45 6.45 -4.70 -5.49
CA ARG A 45 5.73 -4.40 -6.73
C ARG A 45 4.34 -3.83 -6.47
N MET A 46 3.63 -4.29 -5.44
CA MET A 46 2.37 -3.70 -4.99
C MET A 46 2.59 -2.24 -4.62
N LEU A 47 3.63 -1.93 -3.82
CA LEU A 47 3.95 -0.55 -3.44
C LEU A 47 4.23 0.32 -4.66
N ILE A 48 5.06 -0.16 -5.59
CA ILE A 48 5.37 0.55 -6.84
C ILE A 48 4.09 0.78 -7.65
N ALA A 49 3.27 -0.26 -7.84
CA ALA A 49 2.00 -0.14 -8.57
C ALA A 49 1.10 0.93 -7.92
N TYR A 50 1.02 0.96 -6.59
CA TYR A 50 0.27 1.97 -5.85
C TYR A 50 0.83 3.40 -6.07
N PHE A 51 2.15 3.60 -5.93
CA PHE A 51 2.80 4.90 -6.16
C PHE A 51 2.60 5.42 -7.59
N PHE A 52 2.47 4.52 -8.56
CA PHE A 52 2.14 4.87 -9.95
C PHE A 52 0.63 4.83 -10.25
N ARG A 53 -0.21 4.79 -9.21
CA ARG A 53 -1.69 4.84 -9.28
C ARG A 53 -2.32 3.74 -10.12
N LYS A 54 -1.63 2.60 -10.25
CA LYS A 54 -2.13 1.38 -10.89
C LYS A 54 -2.85 0.53 -9.84
N TYR A 55 -3.96 1.04 -9.31
CA TYR A 55 -4.63 0.46 -8.15
C TYR A 55 -5.16 -0.95 -8.38
N ASP A 56 -5.61 -1.26 -9.59
CA ASP A 56 -6.05 -2.61 -9.97
C ASP A 56 -4.91 -3.62 -9.89
N LEU A 57 -3.77 -3.28 -10.52
CA LEU A 57 -2.56 -4.09 -10.45
C LEU A 57 -2.01 -4.18 -9.02
N ALA A 58 -2.10 -3.09 -8.25
CA ALA A 58 -1.70 -3.10 -6.85
C ALA A 58 -2.56 -4.07 -6.03
N MET A 59 -3.87 -4.11 -6.25
CA MET A 59 -4.76 -5.07 -5.59
C MET A 59 -4.47 -6.51 -6.00
N GLU A 60 -4.26 -6.77 -7.30
CA GLU A 60 -3.88 -8.10 -7.80
C GLU A 60 -2.58 -8.59 -7.14
N LEU A 61 -1.55 -7.74 -7.10
CA LEU A 61 -0.27 -8.07 -6.45
C LEU A 61 -0.42 -8.27 -4.94
N ALA A 62 -1.34 -7.55 -4.29
CA ALA A 62 -1.64 -7.73 -2.87
C ALA A 62 -2.29 -9.09 -2.59
N GLN A 63 -3.20 -9.53 -3.46
CA GLN A 63 -3.85 -10.84 -3.35
C GLN A 63 -2.84 -11.97 -3.56
N ILE A 64 -1.99 -11.88 -4.60
CA ILE A 64 -0.91 -12.85 -4.85
C ILE A 64 0.04 -12.91 -3.65
N HIS A 65 0.40 -11.75 -3.09
CA HIS A 65 1.22 -11.68 -1.88
C HIS A 65 0.55 -12.44 -0.72
N GLN A 66 -0.73 -12.16 -0.44
CA GLN A 66 -1.49 -12.81 0.63
C GLN A 66 -1.61 -14.33 0.46
N GLU A 67 -1.96 -14.80 -0.75
CA GLU A 67 -2.06 -16.21 -1.08
C GLU A 67 -0.71 -16.92 -0.91
N SER A 68 0.39 -16.28 -1.34
CA SER A 68 1.73 -16.86 -1.21
C SER A 68 2.14 -17.07 0.26
N ILE A 69 1.74 -16.17 1.17
CA ILE A 69 1.97 -16.33 2.61
C ILE A 69 1.25 -17.57 3.13
N VAL A 70 -0.02 -17.75 2.76
CA VAL A 70 -0.85 -18.88 3.20
C VAL A 70 -0.26 -20.19 2.70
N ILE A 71 0.09 -20.27 1.42
CA ILE A 71 0.67 -21.48 0.80
C ILE A 71 2.02 -21.84 1.44
N THR A 72 2.86 -20.84 1.71
CA THR A 72 4.21 -21.07 2.25
C THR A 72 4.24 -21.30 3.76
N GLY A 73 3.11 -21.09 4.46
CA GLY A 73 3.07 -21.10 5.93
C GLY A 73 3.96 -20.02 6.57
N GLN A 74 4.40 -19.02 5.79
CA GLN A 74 5.24 -17.95 6.30
C GLN A 74 4.42 -17.02 7.19
N CYS A 75 5.07 -16.43 8.20
CA CYS A 75 4.49 -15.35 8.98
C CYS A 75 5.10 -14.03 8.55
N ILE A 76 4.29 -13.11 8.05
CA ILE A 76 4.73 -11.72 7.94
C ILE A 76 4.80 -11.13 9.34
N ARG A 77 5.98 -10.64 9.71
CA ARG A 77 6.22 -10.03 11.02
C ARG A 77 6.74 -8.61 10.90
N GLY A 78 6.55 -7.84 11.98
CA GLY A 78 7.12 -6.51 12.11
C GLY A 78 6.53 -5.49 11.14
N ASN A 79 7.36 -4.62 10.58
CA ASN A 79 6.88 -3.50 9.76
C ASN A 79 6.25 -3.90 8.43
N ILE A 80 6.49 -5.11 7.92
CA ILE A 80 5.93 -5.54 6.63
C ILE A 80 4.40 -5.67 6.73
N ILE A 81 3.87 -6.30 7.79
CA ILE A 81 2.41 -6.49 7.94
C ILE A 81 1.68 -5.15 8.10
N VAL A 82 2.32 -4.20 8.78
CA VAL A 82 1.75 -2.87 9.00
C VAL A 82 1.70 -2.10 7.69
N ASN A 83 2.80 -2.09 6.93
CA ASN A 83 2.82 -1.43 5.63
C ASN A 83 1.87 -2.10 4.64
N GLU A 84 1.86 -3.42 4.56
CA GLU A 84 0.93 -4.15 3.70
C GLU A 84 -0.52 -3.77 4.01
N THR A 85 -0.92 -3.81 5.28
CA THR A 85 -2.27 -3.42 5.71
C THR A 85 -2.58 -1.96 5.39
N PHE A 86 -1.61 -1.06 5.59
CA PHE A 86 -1.77 0.35 5.26
C PHE A 86 -2.01 0.58 3.77
N TYR A 87 -1.17 0.02 2.90
CA TYR A 87 -1.31 0.18 1.46
C TYR A 87 -2.55 -0.56 0.93
N LEU A 88 -2.87 -1.75 1.43
CA LEU A 88 -4.13 -2.45 1.15
C LEU A 88 -5.34 -1.58 1.46
N GLY A 89 -5.36 -0.93 2.63
CA GLY A 89 -6.42 -0.01 3.01
C GLY A 89 -6.57 1.15 2.02
N LEU A 90 -5.45 1.77 1.62
CA LEU A 90 -5.47 2.88 0.65
C LEU A 90 -5.97 2.42 -0.74
N ILE A 91 -5.51 1.27 -1.22
CA ILE A 91 -5.97 0.68 -2.49
C ILE A 91 -7.46 0.37 -2.40
N ALA A 92 -7.91 -0.27 -1.32
CA ALA A 92 -9.30 -0.66 -1.11
C ALA A 92 -10.22 0.56 -1.10
N ILE A 93 -9.88 1.63 -0.37
CA ILE A 93 -10.70 2.85 -0.36
C ILE A 93 -10.75 3.51 -1.74
N GLU A 94 -9.64 3.52 -2.48
CA GLU A 94 -9.63 4.05 -3.85
C GLU A 94 -10.51 3.23 -4.79
N LEU A 95 -10.46 1.90 -4.71
CA LEU A 95 -11.34 1.01 -5.49
C LEU A 95 -12.81 1.15 -5.07
N ALA A 96 -13.09 1.30 -3.77
CA ALA A 96 -14.42 1.59 -3.25
C ALA A 96 -14.98 2.89 -3.83
N ARG A 97 -14.16 3.95 -3.92
CA ARG A 97 -14.56 5.23 -4.51
C ARG A 97 -14.87 5.12 -6.01
N ARG A 98 -14.13 4.28 -6.74
CA ARG A 98 -14.31 4.09 -8.20
C ARG A 98 -15.45 3.16 -8.58
N ARG A 99 -15.70 2.12 -7.79
CA ARG A 99 -16.60 1.01 -8.15
C ARG A 99 -17.80 0.86 -7.24
N GLY A 100 -17.75 1.40 -6.02
CA GLY A 100 -18.83 1.31 -5.03
C GLY A 100 -19.06 -0.10 -4.47
N GLU A 101 -18.17 -1.07 -4.72
CA GLU A 101 -18.37 -2.45 -4.26
C GLU A 101 -18.12 -2.59 -2.74
N GLN A 102 -19.04 -3.28 -2.05
CA GLN A 102 -19.01 -3.43 -0.59
C GLN A 102 -17.76 -4.13 -0.05
N LYS A 103 -17.19 -5.08 -0.80
CA LYS A 103 -15.95 -5.76 -0.38
C LYS A 103 -14.78 -4.81 -0.19
N TRP A 104 -14.69 -3.74 -0.99
CA TRP A 104 -13.61 -2.76 -0.89
C TRP A 104 -13.81 -1.83 0.29
N ILE A 105 -15.06 -1.48 0.57
CA ILE A 105 -15.42 -0.70 1.77
C ILE A 105 -15.10 -1.49 3.03
N ALA A 106 -15.47 -2.77 3.08
CA ALA A 106 -15.17 -3.67 4.19
C ALA A 106 -13.65 -3.81 4.39
N LEU A 107 -12.90 -4.10 3.33
CA LEU A 107 -11.44 -4.25 3.39
C LEU A 107 -10.74 -2.96 3.86
N GLY A 108 -11.19 -1.80 3.40
CA GLY A 108 -10.67 -0.50 3.85
C GLY A 108 -10.94 -0.27 5.34
N LYS A 109 -12.14 -0.63 5.81
CA LYS A 109 -12.53 -0.52 7.23
C LYS A 109 -11.75 -1.49 8.12
N ASP A 110 -11.54 -2.72 7.68
CA ASP A 110 -10.74 -3.71 8.41
C ASP A 110 -9.28 -3.26 8.54
N SER A 111 -8.73 -2.65 7.48
CA SER A 111 -7.38 -2.08 7.49
C SER A 111 -7.26 -0.91 8.48
N LEU A 112 -8.29 -0.07 8.60
CA LEU A 112 -8.37 0.97 9.62
C LEU A 112 -8.34 0.39 11.03
N ILE A 113 -9.18 -0.61 11.33
CA ILE A 113 -9.26 -1.22 12.66
C ILE A 113 -7.91 -1.83 13.06
N LYS A 114 -7.24 -2.51 12.14
CA LYS A 114 -5.89 -3.07 12.39
C LYS A 114 -4.85 -1.99 12.69
N LEU A 115 -4.83 -0.91 11.89
CA LEU A 115 -3.93 0.23 12.12
C LEU A 115 -4.23 0.97 13.42
N GLU A 116 -5.50 1.08 13.83
CA GLU A 116 -5.88 1.62 15.13
C GLU A 116 -5.29 0.78 16.26
N GLY A 117 -5.42 -0.54 16.18
CA GLY A 117 -4.80 -1.47 17.13
C GLY A 117 -3.29 -1.26 17.25
N TRP A 118 -2.57 -1.13 16.13
CA TRP A 118 -1.13 -0.89 16.17
C TRP A 118 -0.74 0.50 16.66
N ALA A 119 -1.50 1.54 16.30
CA ALA A 119 -1.24 2.91 16.74
C ALA A 119 -1.37 3.09 18.27
N ILE A 120 -2.16 2.24 18.94
CA ILE A 120 -2.21 2.18 20.42
C ILE A 120 -0.85 1.76 20.99
N HIS A 121 -0.16 0.83 20.34
CA HIS A 121 1.14 0.32 20.80
C HIS A 121 2.31 1.24 20.44
N SER A 122 2.24 1.93 19.30
CA SER A 122 3.24 2.93 18.92
C SER A 122 2.64 4.00 18.02
N SER A 123 2.20 5.10 18.64
CA SER A 123 1.74 6.28 17.92
C SER A 123 2.86 6.86 17.04
N TRP A 124 4.10 6.88 17.55
CA TRP A 124 5.25 7.41 16.82
C TRP A 124 5.43 6.73 15.45
N ASN A 125 5.28 5.41 15.38
CA ASN A 125 5.47 4.66 14.14
C ASN A 125 4.24 4.64 13.22
N PHE A 126 3.02 4.66 13.79
CA PHE A 126 1.83 4.26 13.02
C PHE A 126 0.75 5.35 12.93
N GLN A 127 0.85 6.42 13.73
CA GLN A 127 -0.16 7.48 13.76
C GLN A 127 -0.34 8.15 12.40
N HIS A 128 0.74 8.51 11.72
CA HIS A 128 0.67 9.19 10.42
C HIS A 128 0.01 8.31 9.34
N LYS A 129 0.19 6.97 9.40
CA LYS A 129 -0.46 6.00 8.50
C LYS A 129 -1.95 5.93 8.75
N LEU A 130 -2.32 5.81 10.04
CA LEU A 130 -3.71 5.78 10.47
C LEU A 130 -4.43 7.07 10.07
N GLU A 131 -3.81 8.22 10.27
CA GLU A 131 -4.36 9.52 9.89
C GLU A 131 -4.56 9.64 8.37
N LEU A 132 -3.60 9.19 7.56
CA LEU A 132 -3.76 9.20 6.11
C LEU A 132 -4.90 8.29 5.66
N LEU A 133 -4.99 7.08 6.22
CA LEU A 133 -6.07 6.16 5.88
C LEU A 133 -7.44 6.69 6.34
N ARG A 134 -7.50 7.34 7.51
CA ARG A 134 -8.71 8.04 7.99
C ARG A 134 -9.08 9.22 7.09
N ALA A 135 -8.10 9.94 6.54
CA ALA A 135 -8.34 11.03 5.59
C ALA A 135 -9.01 10.51 4.31
N GLU A 136 -8.48 9.43 3.74
CA GLU A 136 -9.03 8.78 2.55
C GLU A 136 -10.44 8.23 2.79
N TYR A 137 -10.67 7.63 3.97
CA TYR A 137 -11.97 7.08 4.35
C TYR A 137 -13.01 8.18 4.58
N ALA A 138 -12.61 9.29 5.23
CA ALA A 138 -13.46 10.47 5.38
C ALA A 138 -13.78 11.11 4.03
N PHE A 139 -12.81 11.16 3.12
CA PHE A 139 -13.03 11.65 1.76
C PHE A 139 -14.01 10.74 0.99
N PHE A 140 -13.88 9.42 1.12
CA PHE A 140 -14.85 8.47 0.56
C PHE A 140 -16.27 8.69 1.12
N GLN A 141 -16.39 8.99 2.42
CA GLN A 141 -17.67 9.33 3.06
C GLN A 141 -18.16 10.77 2.80
N GLN A 142 -17.46 11.54 1.97
CA GLN A 142 -17.77 12.94 1.66
C GLN A 142 -17.69 13.89 2.88
N ASP A 143 -17.02 13.50 3.96
CA ASP A 143 -16.73 14.39 5.10
C ASP A 143 -15.46 15.21 4.82
N VAL A 144 -15.64 16.29 4.05
CA VAL A 144 -14.56 17.18 3.59
C VAL A 144 -13.78 17.78 4.78
N ARG A 145 -14.48 18.20 5.84
CA ARG A 145 -13.83 18.84 7.01
C ARG A 145 -12.96 17.87 7.77
N LYS A 146 -13.42 16.62 7.95
CA LYS A 146 -12.62 15.58 8.60
C LYS A 146 -11.45 15.15 7.71
N ALA A 147 -11.68 14.96 6.41
CA ALA A 147 -10.64 14.60 5.46
C ALA A 147 -9.48 15.60 5.48
N ALA A 148 -9.76 16.89 5.34
CA ALA A 148 -8.74 17.95 5.35
C ALA A 148 -7.87 17.90 6.63
N ARG A 149 -8.51 17.87 7.80
CA ARG A 149 -7.78 17.80 9.10
C ARG A 149 -6.89 16.56 9.22
N MET A 150 -7.36 15.42 8.73
CA MET A 150 -6.61 14.17 8.79
C MET A 150 -5.42 14.16 7.82
N TYR A 151 -5.55 14.76 6.63
CA TYR A 151 -4.42 14.94 5.71
C TYR A 151 -3.32 15.81 6.34
N ASP A 152 -3.70 16.97 6.91
CA ASP A 152 -2.73 17.86 7.56
C ASP A 152 -2.03 17.18 8.74
N SER A 153 -2.79 16.45 9.56
CA SER A 153 -2.24 15.69 10.70
C SER A 153 -1.23 14.63 10.23
N SER A 154 -1.58 13.88 9.18
CA SER A 154 -0.68 12.86 8.62
C SER A 154 0.62 13.47 8.08
N ILE A 155 0.52 14.57 7.33
CA ILE A 155 1.68 15.30 6.79
C ILE A 155 2.58 15.83 7.91
N TYR A 156 1.97 16.33 8.99
CA TYR A 156 2.70 16.83 10.16
C TYR A 156 3.43 15.69 10.88
N HIS A 157 2.74 14.62 11.29
CA HIS A 157 3.35 13.54 12.06
C HIS A 157 4.37 12.72 11.24
N ALA A 158 4.12 12.48 9.95
CA ALA A 158 5.09 11.84 9.08
C ALA A 158 6.39 12.68 8.99
N GLY A 159 6.25 14.01 8.90
CA GLY A 159 7.39 14.93 8.90
C GLY A 159 8.14 14.97 10.23
N ALA A 160 7.39 15.10 11.33
CA ALA A 160 7.96 15.18 12.68
C ALA A 160 8.78 13.93 13.05
N HIS A 161 8.40 12.77 12.54
CA HIS A 161 9.06 11.50 12.84
C HIS A 161 10.03 11.04 11.73
N GLY A 162 10.25 11.86 10.68
CA GLY A 162 11.24 11.59 9.64
C GLY A 162 10.81 10.58 8.56
N PHE A 163 9.52 10.25 8.45
CA PHE A 163 8.98 9.38 7.40
C PHE A 163 8.80 10.15 6.08
N ILE A 164 9.91 10.55 5.44
CA ILE A 164 9.93 11.50 4.30
C ILE A 164 9.06 11.02 3.12
N HIS A 165 9.18 9.74 2.73
CA HIS A 165 8.43 9.19 1.59
C HIS A 165 6.93 9.06 1.87
N GLU A 166 6.55 8.85 3.12
CA GLU A 166 5.14 8.77 3.53
C GLU A 166 4.55 10.16 3.73
N GLN A 167 5.36 11.13 4.16
CA GLN A 167 5.00 12.54 4.12
C GLN A 167 4.75 13.00 2.68
N ALA A 168 5.61 12.59 1.74
CA ALA A 168 5.44 12.88 0.32
C ALA A 168 4.15 12.26 -0.23
N LEU A 169 3.86 11.00 0.13
CA LEU A 169 2.62 10.33 -0.21
C LEU A 169 1.39 11.07 0.35
N ALA A 170 1.42 11.46 1.63
CA ALA A 170 0.34 12.19 2.26
C ALA A 170 0.06 13.54 1.55
N CYS A 171 1.12 14.25 1.14
CA CYS A 171 1.00 15.45 0.31
C CYS A 171 0.37 15.13 -1.06
N GLU A 172 0.80 14.06 -1.73
CA GLU A 172 0.23 13.65 -3.02
C GLU A 172 -1.28 13.35 -2.90
N ARG A 173 -1.70 12.66 -1.84
CA ARG A 173 -3.11 12.34 -1.58
C ARG A 173 -3.92 13.59 -1.22
N ALA A 174 -3.37 14.47 -0.37
CA ALA A 174 -3.97 15.76 -0.04
C ALA A 174 -4.20 16.62 -1.28
N ALA A 175 -3.24 16.65 -2.22
CA ALA A 175 -3.39 17.36 -3.47
C ALA A 175 -4.55 16.85 -4.34
N ILE A 176 -4.70 15.52 -4.46
CA ILE A 176 -5.81 14.89 -5.19
C ILE A 176 -7.13 15.31 -4.54
N PHE A 177 -7.23 15.20 -3.22
CA PHE A 177 -8.41 15.63 -2.46
C PHE A 177 -8.74 17.11 -2.71
N SER A 178 -7.76 18.01 -2.56
CA SER A 178 -7.94 19.45 -2.77
C SER A 178 -8.43 19.77 -4.19
N SER A 179 -7.90 19.07 -5.20
CA SER A 179 -8.36 19.23 -6.59
C SER A 179 -9.80 18.75 -6.76
N CYS A 180 -10.17 17.60 -6.18
CA CYS A 180 -11.53 17.08 -6.25
C CYS A 180 -12.58 17.99 -5.60
N ILE A 181 -12.23 18.75 -4.56
CA ILE A 181 -13.13 19.73 -3.93
C ILE A 181 -13.06 21.12 -4.59
N GLY A 182 -12.33 21.27 -5.70
CA GLY A 182 -12.23 22.52 -6.47
C GLY A 182 -11.17 23.52 -5.99
N ASN A 183 -10.36 23.17 -4.99
CA ASN A 183 -9.28 24.02 -4.48
C ASN A 183 -7.94 23.70 -5.16
N ASN A 184 -7.79 24.19 -6.39
CA ASN A 184 -6.60 23.96 -7.22
C ASN A 184 -5.32 24.66 -6.72
N ILE A 185 -5.46 25.76 -5.98
CA ILE A 185 -4.31 26.49 -5.40
C ILE A 185 -3.64 25.61 -4.36
N THR A 186 -4.40 25.15 -3.38
CA THR A 186 -3.91 24.24 -2.34
C THR A 186 -3.45 22.91 -2.92
N ALA A 187 -4.13 22.39 -3.95
CA ALA A 187 -3.68 21.18 -4.65
C ALA A 187 -2.27 21.34 -5.23
N ARG A 188 -1.98 22.49 -5.85
CA ARG A 188 -0.65 22.78 -6.43
C ARG A 188 0.43 22.87 -5.35
N GLU A 189 0.14 23.50 -4.22
CA GLU A 189 1.07 23.63 -3.10
C GLU A 189 1.48 22.25 -2.55
N TYR A 190 0.51 21.36 -2.33
CA TYR A 190 0.79 20.00 -1.88
C TYR A 190 1.58 19.19 -2.93
N LEU A 191 1.33 19.36 -4.22
CA LEU A 191 2.11 18.70 -5.27
C LEU A 191 3.57 19.19 -5.29
N CYS A 192 3.80 20.49 -5.16
CA CYS A 192 5.16 21.05 -5.05
C CYS A 192 5.89 20.43 -3.85
N ARG A 193 5.24 20.40 -2.69
CA ARG A 193 5.81 19.81 -1.47
C ARG A 193 6.08 18.31 -1.62
N ALA A 194 5.15 17.55 -2.21
CA ALA A 194 5.32 16.12 -2.46
C ALA A 194 6.55 15.86 -3.35
N ARG A 195 6.72 16.64 -4.41
CA ARG A 195 7.88 16.54 -5.32
C ARG A 195 9.19 16.79 -4.59
N GLU A 196 9.27 17.84 -3.78
CA GLU A 196 10.48 18.15 -2.99
C GLU A 196 10.83 17.03 -2.01
N LEU A 197 9.82 16.46 -1.34
CA LEU A 197 10.01 15.35 -0.40
C LEU A 197 10.46 14.07 -1.11
N TYR A 198 9.88 13.73 -2.26
CA TYR A 198 10.33 12.59 -3.06
C TYR A 198 11.78 12.79 -3.57
N LEU A 199 12.14 14.00 -3.99
CA LEU A 199 13.52 14.33 -4.36
C LEU A 199 14.47 14.15 -3.17
N LYS A 200 14.09 14.64 -1.98
CA LYS A 200 14.86 14.48 -0.73
C LYS A 200 15.02 13.00 -0.34
N TRP A 201 13.99 12.18 -0.58
CA TRP A 201 14.04 10.73 -0.36
C TRP A 201 14.92 9.99 -1.39
N GLY A 202 15.17 10.59 -2.56
CA GLY A 202 16.00 10.03 -3.63
C GLY A 202 15.22 9.55 -4.87
N ALA A 203 13.89 9.72 -4.88
CA ALA A 203 13.05 9.37 -6.03
C ALA A 203 13.08 10.49 -7.09
N LYS A 204 14.00 10.37 -8.06
CA LYS A 204 14.22 11.37 -9.12
C LYS A 204 13.13 11.43 -10.21
N ARG A 205 12.29 10.39 -10.33
CA ARG A 205 11.25 10.26 -11.37
C ARG A 205 9.88 9.85 -10.78
N LYS A 206 9.44 10.54 -9.73
CA LYS A 206 8.12 10.32 -9.09
C LYS A 206 7.24 11.55 -9.20
#